data_AF-G7K813-F1
#
_entry.id   AF-G7K813-F1
#
_cell.length_a   1.000
_cell.length_b   1.000
_cell.length_c   1.000
_cell.angle_alpha   90.00
_cell.angle_beta   90.00
_cell.angle_gamma   90.00
#
_symmetry.space_group_name_H-M   'P 1'
#
loop_
_entity.id
_entity.type
_entity.pdbx_description
1 polymer ?
#
loop_
_entity_poly.entity_id
_entity_poly.type
_entity_poly.pdbx_seq_one_letter_code
_entity_poly.pdbx_strand_id
1 'polypeptide(L)'
;MPKFMRPYIEGIVDVIDDGHCEFRAIAERVGLTEESHVMVQRALIKELKEHRNKYIEVYASADRYKYILDGLHPPKNPSSFAPPNKWLTLPDMGHIVASCYNRPVVEMTTLDIEVSETFFHLEVRIRLIRKAT
;
A
#
# COMPACT_ATOMS: atom_id res chain seq x y z
N MET A 1 2.94 -15.58 6.18
CA MET A 1 1.61 -16.23 6.22
C MET A 1 1.56 -17.45 7.14
N PRO A 2 0.85 -17.34 8.27
CA PRO A 2 0.49 -18.45 9.15
C PRO A 2 -0.23 -19.60 8.43
N LYS A 3 0.03 -20.85 8.83
CA LYS A 3 -0.54 -22.05 8.17
C LYS A 3 -2.07 -22.06 8.15
N PHE A 4 -2.73 -21.54 9.20
CA PHE A 4 -4.18 -21.53 9.29
C PHE A 4 -4.85 -20.59 8.28
N MET A 5 -4.12 -19.60 7.74
CA MET A 5 -4.66 -18.66 6.76
C MET A 5 -4.64 -19.20 5.33
N ARG A 6 -3.74 -20.17 5.05
CA ARG A 6 -3.54 -20.72 3.70
C ARG A 6 -4.82 -21.20 3.01
N PRO A 7 -5.78 -21.87 3.68
CA PRO A 7 -7.02 -22.30 3.03
C PRO A 7 -7.92 -21.16 2.55
N TYR A 8 -7.72 -19.93 3.04
CA TYR A 8 -8.49 -18.75 2.67
C TYR A 8 -7.83 -17.90 1.57
N ILE A 9 -6.64 -18.30 1.10
CA ILE A 9 -5.93 -17.59 0.04
C ILE A 9 -6.25 -18.27 -1.30
N GLU A 10 -6.93 -17.52 -2.17
CA GLU A 10 -7.36 -18.00 -3.49
C GLU A 10 -6.21 -18.07 -4.51
N GLY A 11 -5.12 -17.33 -4.29
CA GLY A 11 -3.96 -17.32 -5.17
C GLY A 11 -2.78 -16.54 -4.59
N ILE A 12 -1.58 -16.86 -5.07
CA ILE A 12 -0.34 -16.15 -4.77
C ILE A 12 0.25 -15.69 -6.10
N VAL A 13 0.65 -14.42 -6.15
CA VAL A 13 1.33 -13.83 -7.30
C VAL A 13 2.73 -13.47 -6.85
N ASP A 14 3.71 -14.17 -7.42
CA ASP A 14 5.13 -13.85 -7.23
C ASP A 14 5.51 -12.80 -8.27
N VAL A 15 6.06 -11.67 -7.82
CA VAL A 15 6.45 -10.53 -8.66
C VAL A 15 7.95 -10.31 -8.61
N ILE A 16 8.47 -9.55 -9.58
CA ILE A 16 9.89 -9.20 -9.62
C ILE A 16 10.30 -8.38 -8.38
N ASP A 17 11.34 -8.83 -7.69
CA ASP A 17 11.95 -8.15 -6.54
C ASP A 17 13.00 -7.12 -6.99
N ASP A 18 12.54 -5.99 -7.55
CA ASP A 18 13.36 -4.88 -8.03
C ASP A 18 13.13 -3.56 -7.27
N GLY A 19 12.54 -3.63 -6.07
CA GLY A 19 12.09 -2.46 -5.30
C GLY A 19 10.83 -1.78 -5.85
N HIS A 20 10.20 -2.36 -6.88
CA HIS A 20 8.84 -2.03 -7.31
C HIS A 20 7.82 -3.14 -6.98
N CYS A 21 8.24 -4.19 -6.29
CA CYS A 21 7.46 -5.41 -6.06
C CYS A 21 6.06 -5.13 -5.49
N GLU A 22 5.90 -4.25 -4.50
CA GLU A 22 4.57 -3.95 -3.97
C GLU A 22 3.66 -3.26 -5.00
N PHE A 23 4.21 -2.34 -5.80
CA PHE A 23 3.45 -1.70 -6.88
C PHE A 23 3.07 -2.70 -7.97
N ARG A 24 3.97 -3.64 -8.29
CA ARG A 24 3.73 -4.76 -9.24
C ARG A 24 2.62 -5.67 -8.73
N ALA A 25 2.67 -6.06 -7.45
CA ALA A 25 1.65 -6.89 -6.82
C ALA A 25 0.27 -6.21 -6.82
N ILE A 26 0.23 -4.89 -6.57
CA ILE A 26 -1.01 -4.12 -6.68
C ILE A 26 -1.51 -4.09 -8.13
N ALA A 27 -0.63 -3.90 -9.13
CA ALA A 27 -0.99 -3.88 -10.54
C ALA A 27 -1.70 -5.19 -10.96
N GLU A 28 -1.09 -6.34 -10.64
CA GLU A 28 -1.68 -7.67 -10.85
C GLU A 28 -3.04 -7.80 -10.13
N ARG A 29 -3.13 -7.36 -8.87
CA ARG A 29 -4.36 -7.44 -8.09
C ARG A 29 -5.51 -6.61 -8.66
N VAL A 30 -5.22 -5.52 -9.35
CA VAL A 30 -6.23 -4.66 -9.99
C VAL A 30 -6.49 -5.02 -11.45
N GLY A 31 -5.99 -6.16 -11.91
CA GLY A 31 -6.23 -6.70 -13.26
C GLY A 31 -5.35 -6.07 -14.35
N LEU A 32 -4.22 -5.48 -13.97
CA LEU A 32 -3.15 -5.06 -14.87
C LEU A 32 -2.00 -6.08 -14.84
N THR A 33 -0.99 -5.89 -15.67
CA THR A 33 0.25 -6.69 -15.59
C THR A 33 1.25 -6.04 -14.64
N GLU A 34 2.20 -6.81 -14.11
CA GLU A 34 3.26 -6.29 -13.24
C GLU A 34 4.06 -5.13 -13.89
N GLU A 35 4.28 -5.12 -15.20
CA GLU A 35 4.97 -4.04 -15.92
C GLU A 35 4.21 -2.71 -15.87
N SER A 36 2.92 -2.75 -15.53
CA SER A 36 2.06 -1.58 -15.37
C SER A 36 2.18 -0.92 -13.99
N HIS A 37 3.16 -1.29 -13.17
CA HIS A 37 3.38 -0.72 -11.82
C HIS A 37 3.43 0.82 -11.78
N VAL A 38 3.94 1.48 -12.83
CA VAL A 38 3.97 2.95 -12.93
C VAL A 38 2.55 3.55 -12.94
N MET A 39 1.55 2.83 -13.45
CA MET A 39 0.15 3.26 -13.40
C MET A 39 -0.38 3.27 -11.97
N VAL A 40 0.00 2.29 -11.15
CA VAL A 40 -0.32 2.26 -9.72
C VAL A 40 0.28 3.49 -9.02
N GLN A 41 1.57 3.76 -9.21
CA GLN A 41 2.22 4.94 -8.64
C GLN A 41 1.48 6.24 -9.02
N ARG A 42 1.10 6.40 -10.29
CA ARG A 42 0.34 7.57 -10.76
C ARG A 42 -1.04 7.66 -10.11
N ALA A 43 -1.73 6.54 -9.93
CA ALA A 43 -3.03 6.50 -9.26
C ALA A 43 -2.92 6.94 -7.79
N LEU A 44 -1.92 6.43 -7.06
CA LEU A 44 -1.68 6.81 -5.66
C LEU A 44 -1.28 8.29 -5.52
N ILE A 45 -0.45 8.80 -6.43
CA ILE A 45 -0.10 10.24 -6.48
C ILE A 45 -1.35 11.10 -6.73
N LYS A 46 -2.23 10.65 -7.63
CA LYS A 46 -3.49 11.35 -7.93
C LYS A 46 -4.38 11.39 -6.69
N GLU A 47 -4.59 10.25 -6.04
CA GLU A 47 -5.36 10.11 -4.79
C GLU A 47 -4.87 11.08 -3.70
N LEU A 48 -3.55 11.12 -3.45
CA LEU A 48 -2.96 12.05 -2.49
C LEU A 48 -3.22 13.52 -2.85
N LYS A 49 -3.08 13.88 -4.12
CA LYS A 49 -3.24 15.27 -4.58
C LYS A 49 -4.68 15.74 -4.52
N GLU A 50 -5.63 14.90 -4.92
CA GLU A 50 -7.06 15.21 -4.88
C GLU A 50 -7.58 15.34 -3.44
N HIS A 51 -6.98 14.60 -2.50
CA HIS A 51 -7.37 14.59 -1.09
C HIS A 51 -6.31 15.20 -0.15
N ARG A 52 -5.47 16.11 -0.64
CA ARG A 52 -4.29 16.66 0.06
C ARG A 52 -4.55 17.01 1.52
N ASN A 53 -5.59 17.80 1.79
CA ASN A 53 -5.85 18.30 3.15
C ASN A 53 -6.17 17.15 4.13
N LYS A 54 -6.90 16.12 3.66
CA LYS A 54 -7.20 14.93 4.47
C LYS A 54 -5.92 14.16 4.81
N TYR A 55 -5.05 13.94 3.82
CA TYR A 55 -3.80 13.22 4.07
C TYR A 55 -2.82 14.00 4.95
N ILE A 56 -2.77 15.33 4.85
CA ILE A 56 -1.98 16.16 5.79
C ILE A 56 -2.49 15.98 7.23
N GLU A 57 -3.80 15.90 7.43
CA GLU A 57 -4.40 15.62 8.73
C GLU A 57 -4.04 14.22 9.23
N VAL A 58 -4.18 13.19 8.39
CA VAL A 58 -3.81 11.79 8.70
C VAL A 58 -2.34 11.69 9.12
N TYR A 59 -1.44 12.38 8.41
CA TYR A 59 -0.02 12.38 8.74
C TYR A 59 0.36 13.36 9.84
N ALA A 60 -0.56 14.22 10.28
CA ALA A 60 -0.34 15.33 11.18
C ALA A 60 0.87 16.24 10.79
N SER A 61 1.26 16.23 9.52
CA SER A 61 2.47 16.92 9.04
C SER A 61 2.47 17.10 7.52
N ALA A 62 2.60 18.36 7.08
CA ALA A 62 2.74 18.70 5.66
C ALA A 62 4.08 18.21 5.08
N ASP A 63 5.14 18.19 5.88
CA ASP A 63 6.45 17.67 5.48
C ASP A 63 6.40 16.15 5.31
N ARG A 64 5.68 15.44 6.20
CA ARG A 64 5.47 13.99 6.06
C ARG A 64 4.65 13.67 4.82
N TYR A 65 3.57 14.41 4.57
CA TYR A 65 2.81 14.31 3.32
C TYR A 65 3.71 14.48 2.09
N LYS A 66 4.57 15.51 2.09
CA LYS A 66 5.48 15.77 0.96
C LYS A 66 6.49 14.64 0.78
N TYR A 67 7.08 14.14 1.87
CA TYR A 67 8.00 13.00 1.84
C TYR A 67 7.36 11.77 1.19
N ILE A 68 6.12 11.45 1.58
CA ILE A 68 5.39 10.29 1.04
C ILE A 68 5.06 10.49 -0.45
N LEU A 69 4.58 11.69 -0.80
CA LEU A 69 4.31 12.05 -2.19
C LEU A 69 5.56 11.94 -3.07
N ASP A 70 6.69 12.44 -2.57
CA ASP A 70 7.98 12.37 -3.25
C ASP A 70 8.48 10.92 -3.38
N GLY A 71 8.22 10.06 -2.39
CA GLY A 71 8.52 8.63 -2.43
C GLY A 71 7.76 7.90 -3.55
N LEU A 72 6.50 8.23 -3.77
CA LEU A 72 5.67 7.60 -4.82
C LEU A 72 6.09 7.98 -6.25
N HIS A 73 6.77 9.11 -6.44
CA HIS A 73 7.22 9.52 -7.76
C HIS A 73 8.23 8.52 -8.35
N PRO A 74 7.98 7.96 -9.55
CA PRO A 74 8.87 6.98 -10.17
C PRO A 74 10.32 7.48 -10.26
N PRO A 75 11.32 6.58 -10.16
CA PRO A 75 12.71 6.95 -10.36
C PRO A 75 12.93 7.48 -11.78
N LYS A 76 13.93 8.36 -11.95
CA LYS A 76 14.28 8.93 -13.26
C LYS A 76 14.67 7.84 -14.28
N ASN A 77 15.27 6.75 -13.79
CA ASN A 77 15.66 5.60 -14.58
C ASN A 77 14.76 4.41 -14.17
N PRO A 78 13.70 4.11 -14.94
CA PRO A 78 12.72 3.08 -14.57
C PRO A 78 13.23 1.64 -14.78
N SER A 79 14.37 1.45 -15.45
CA SER A 79 14.95 0.14 -15.77
C SER A 79 15.98 -0.36 -14.74
N SER A 80 16.18 0.39 -13.65
CA SER A 80 17.08 0.02 -12.55
C SER A 80 16.27 -0.27 -11.29
N PHE A 81 16.84 -1.09 -10.40
CA PHE A 81 16.34 -1.27 -9.04
C PHE A 81 15.92 0.06 -8.43
N ALA A 82 14.71 0.11 -7.88
CA ALA A 82 14.21 1.29 -7.21
C ALA A 82 15.08 1.54 -5.96
N PRO A 83 15.55 2.77 -5.74
CA PRO A 83 16.25 3.08 -4.50
C PRO A 83 15.27 3.01 -3.31
N PRO A 84 15.74 2.70 -2.09
CA PRO A 84 14.86 2.48 -0.93
C PRO A 84 13.88 3.60 -0.61
N ASN A 85 14.23 4.86 -0.91
CA ASN A 85 13.35 6.01 -0.72
C ASN A 85 12.20 6.08 -1.74
N LYS A 86 12.08 5.11 -2.65
CA LYS A 86 11.03 4.97 -3.66
C LYS A 86 10.19 3.71 -3.48
N TRP A 87 10.48 2.92 -2.44
CA TRP A 87 9.71 1.72 -2.13
C TRP A 87 8.36 2.10 -1.54
N LEU A 88 7.37 1.23 -1.75
CA LEU A 88 6.10 1.34 -1.07
C LEU A 88 6.24 0.69 0.31
N THR A 89 6.02 1.46 1.37
CA THR A 89 5.96 0.94 2.73
C THR A 89 4.50 0.87 3.16
N LEU A 90 3.99 -0.33 3.43
CA LEU A 90 2.58 -0.50 3.85
C LEU A 90 2.22 0.27 5.12
N PRO A 91 3.07 0.36 6.16
CA PRO A 91 2.78 1.20 7.33
C PRO A 91 2.48 2.67 6.99
N ASP A 92 3.18 3.25 6.01
CA ASP A 92 3.00 4.65 5.62
C ASP A 92 1.99 4.86 4.50
N MET A 93 1.84 3.88 3.61
CA MET A 93 1.16 4.04 2.32
C MET A 93 -0.02 3.09 2.13
N GLY A 94 -0.20 2.08 3.00
CA GLY A 94 -1.25 1.07 2.87
C GLY A 94 -2.66 1.66 2.88
N HIS A 95 -2.90 2.72 3.66
CA HIS A 95 -4.17 3.43 3.67
C HIS A 95 -4.41 4.27 2.40
N ILE A 96 -3.35 4.72 1.71
CA ILE A 96 -3.44 5.39 0.41
C ILE A 96 -3.89 4.37 -0.64
N VAL A 97 -3.28 3.18 -0.66
CA VAL A 97 -3.67 2.08 -1.56
C VAL A 97 -5.10 1.66 -1.29
N ALA A 98 -5.44 1.47 -0.01
CA ALA A 98 -6.78 1.08 0.38
C ALA A 98 -7.83 2.11 -0.04
N SER A 99 -7.49 3.39 0.05
CA SER A 99 -8.37 4.48 -0.36
C SER A 99 -8.50 4.57 -1.88
N CYS A 100 -7.37 4.58 -2.60
CA CYS A 100 -7.31 4.68 -4.06
C CYS A 100 -8.13 3.59 -4.78
N TYR A 101 -8.12 2.36 -4.25
CA TYR A 101 -8.80 1.22 -4.87
C TYR A 101 -10.09 0.80 -4.14
N ASN A 102 -10.49 1.53 -3.11
CA ASN A 102 -11.67 1.25 -2.29
C ASN A 102 -11.73 -0.22 -1.80
N ARG A 103 -10.60 -0.74 -1.32
CA ARG A 103 -10.41 -2.13 -0.87
C ARG A 103 -9.51 -2.16 0.34
N PRO A 104 -9.76 -2.99 1.36
CA PRO A 104 -8.81 -3.15 2.46
C PRO A 104 -7.50 -3.79 1.94
N VAL A 105 -6.38 -3.37 2.52
CA VAL A 105 -5.06 -3.97 2.27
C VAL A 105 -4.63 -4.70 3.54
N VAL A 106 -4.25 -5.96 3.41
CA VAL A 106 -3.79 -6.79 4.53
C VAL A 106 -2.34 -7.15 4.30
N GLU A 107 -1.46 -6.71 5.19
CA GLU A 107 -0.07 -7.12 5.24
C GLU A 107 0.04 -8.39 6.08
N MET A 108 0.49 -9.49 5.46
CA MET A 108 0.63 -10.78 6.15
C MET A 108 2.10 -11.15 6.33
N THR A 109 2.57 -11.13 7.58
CA THR A 109 3.93 -11.52 7.93
C THR A 109 4.05 -13.03 8.16
N THR A 110 5.24 -13.61 8.00
CA THR A 110 5.52 -15.05 8.22
C THR A 110 6.07 -15.37 9.60
N LEU A 111 6.52 -14.37 10.35
CA LEU A 111 7.21 -14.58 11.62
C LEU A 111 6.21 -14.60 12.77
N ASP A 112 6.36 -15.55 13.69
CA ASP A 112 5.54 -15.69 14.91
C ASP A 112 5.61 -14.44 15.84
N ILE A 113 6.47 -13.47 15.52
CA ILE A 113 6.76 -12.26 16.30
C ILE A 113 6.26 -10.98 15.61
N GLU A 114 5.98 -11.02 14.30
CA GLU A 114 5.55 -9.83 13.56
C GLU A 114 4.03 -9.74 13.46
N VAL A 115 3.50 -8.53 13.63
CA VAL A 115 2.07 -8.26 13.59
C VAL A 115 1.64 -8.15 12.12
N SER A 116 0.53 -8.81 11.76
CA SER A 116 -0.13 -8.53 10.48
C SER A 116 -0.95 -7.24 10.61
N GLU A 117 -0.85 -6.36 9.63
CA GLU A 117 -1.55 -5.07 9.64
C GLU A 117 -2.68 -5.06 8.61
N THR A 118 -3.74 -4.31 8.88
CA THR A 118 -4.84 -4.10 7.93
C THR A 118 -5.14 -2.63 7.80
N PHE A 119 -5.09 -2.14 6.57
CA PHE A 119 -5.31 -0.76 6.21
C PHE A 119 -6.68 -0.61 5.55
N PHE A 120 -7.42 0.40 5.95
CA PHE A 120 -8.76 0.69 5.46
C PHE A 120 -8.79 2.00 4.67
N HIS A 121 -9.77 2.11 3.79
CA HIS A 121 -10.09 3.35 3.10
C HIS A 121 -10.47 4.45 4.12
N LEU A 122 -10.00 5.68 3.91
CA LEU A 122 -10.11 6.78 4.88
C LEU A 122 -11.55 7.13 5.27
N GLU A 123 -12.52 6.89 4.40
CA GLU A 123 -13.93 7.21 4.67
C GLU A 123 -14.73 6.03 5.25
N VAL A 124 -14.10 4.90 5.52
CA VAL A 124 -14.77 3.75 6.13
C VAL A 124 -15.15 4.08 7.57
N ARG A 125 -16.45 3.99 7.88
CA ARG A 125 -16.94 4.11 9.25
C ARG A 125 -16.85 2.76 9.96
N ILE A 126 -15.76 2.54 10.69
CA ILE A 126 -15.57 1.34 11.50
C ILE A 126 -16.24 1.53 12.86
N ARG A 127 -17.12 0.59 13.24
CA ARG A 127 -17.69 0.54 14.60
C ARG A 127 -16.77 -0.29 15.48
N LEU A 128 -16.22 0.33 16.53
CA LEU A 128 -15.42 -0.38 17.52
C LEU A 128 -16.35 -1.21 18.42
N ILE A 129 -16.25 -2.53 18.34
CA ILE A 129 -16.95 -3.44 19.26
C ILE A 129 -16.01 -3.73 20.42
N ARG A 130 -16.38 -3.30 21.62
CA ARG A 130 -15.68 -3.66 22.85
C ARG A 130 -16.43 -4.81 23.51
N LYS A 131 -15.73 -5.90 23.84
CA LYS A 131 -16.28 -6.95 24.68
C LYS A 131 -16.30 -6.43 26.12
N ALA A 132 -17.43 -6.53 26.81
CA ALA A 132 -17.46 -6.29 28.24
C ALA A 132 -16.64 -7.40 28.92
N THR A 133 -15.56 -7.02 29.57
CA THR A 133 -14.79 -7.85 30.52
C THR A 133 -15.35 -7.69 31.91
#